data_AF-A0A2N1FAQ3-F1
#
_entry.id   AF-A0A2N1FAQ3-F1
#
_cell.length_a   1.000
_cell.length_b   1.000
_cell.length_c   1.000
_cell.angle_alpha   90.00
_cell.angle_beta   90.00
_cell.angle_gamma   90.00
#
_symmetry.space_group_name_H-M   'P 1'
#
loop_
_entity.id
_entity.type
_entity.pdbx_description
1 polymer ?
#
loop_
_entity_poly.entity_id
_entity_poly.type
_entity_poly.pdbx_seq_one_letter_code
_entity_poly.pdbx_strand_id
1 'polypeptide(L)'
;MFIINITYKTELEKVDQFLNEHVKFLDEQYKLGNFLVSGRKTPRTGGIILSKIKSKTALERIIKKDPFNINGLANYELTEFVPSKTCSELRFLIE
;
A
#
# COMPACT_ATOMS: atom_id res chain seq x y z
N MET A 1 6.85 9.56 -5.39
CA MET A 1 5.99 8.36 -5.23
C MET A 1 6.30 7.73 -3.89
N PHE A 2 5.59 6.70 -3.46
CA PHE A 2 5.85 6.06 -2.17
C PHE A 2 5.86 4.55 -2.25
N ILE A 3 6.78 3.94 -1.51
CA ILE A 3 6.69 2.56 -1.10
C ILE A 3 5.99 2.53 0.26
N ILE A 4 4.91 1.77 0.35
CA ILE A 4 4.15 1.54 1.57
C ILE A 4 4.52 0.15 2.05
N ASN A 5 5.19 0.10 3.19
CA ASN A 5 5.57 -1.14 3.85
C ASN A 5 4.58 -1.43 4.99
N ILE A 6 3.71 -2.42 4.78
CA ILE A 6 2.69 -2.84 5.74
C ILE A 6 3.24 -4.00 6.56
N THR A 7 3.16 -3.94 7.88
CA THR A 7 3.59 -5.02 8.78
C THR A 7 2.47 -5.33 9.77
N TYR A 8 2.00 -6.57 9.81
CA TYR A 8 0.94 -6.98 10.73
C TYR A 8 1.43 -6.90 12.19
N LYS A 9 0.51 -6.52 13.09
CA LYS A 9 0.74 -6.38 14.54
C LYS A 9 0.07 -7.48 15.37
N THR A 10 -0.63 -8.38 14.70
CA THR A 10 -1.53 -9.36 15.32
C THR A 10 -1.52 -10.64 14.50
N GLU A 11 -2.17 -11.67 15.03
CA GLU A 11 -2.28 -12.98 14.40
C GLU A 11 -3.01 -12.90 13.06
N LEU A 12 -2.65 -13.80 12.15
CA LEU A 12 -3.17 -13.81 10.79
C LEU A 12 -4.67 -14.03 10.74
N GLU A 13 -5.24 -14.81 11.66
CA GLU A 13 -6.68 -15.04 11.73
C GLU A 13 -7.45 -13.72 11.91
N LYS A 14 -6.92 -12.78 12.70
CA LYS A 14 -7.54 -11.47 12.91
C LYS A 14 -7.37 -10.57 11.70
N VAL A 15 -6.23 -10.65 11.01
CA VAL A 15 -6.03 -9.93 9.74
C VAL A 15 -7.00 -10.44 8.66
N ASP A 16 -7.18 -11.75 8.58
CA ASP A 16 -8.00 -12.41 7.57
C ASP A 16 -9.48 -12.05 7.67
N GLN A 17 -9.99 -11.73 8.88
CA GLN A 17 -11.35 -11.22 9.09
C GLN A 17 -11.64 -9.94 8.29
N PHE A 18 -10.64 -9.07 8.11
CA PHE A 18 -10.78 -7.77 7.43
C PHE A 18 -10.19 -7.78 6.00
N LEU A 19 -9.71 -8.93 5.52
CA LEU A 19 -9.01 -9.03 4.24
C LEU A 19 -9.89 -8.61 3.06
N ASN A 20 -11.16 -9.01 3.05
CA ASN A 20 -12.08 -8.67 1.96
C ASN A 20 -12.35 -7.16 1.87
N GLU A 21 -12.43 -6.48 3.02
CA GLU A 21 -12.62 -5.03 3.05
C GLU A 21 -11.34 -4.32 2.64
N HIS A 22 -10.18 -4.82 3.05
CA HIS A 22 -8.88 -4.32 2.61
C HIS A 22 -8.73 -4.46 1.08
N VAL A 23 -9.15 -5.58 0.49
CA VAL A 23 -9.17 -5.77 -0.97
C VAL A 23 -10.07 -4.73 -1.65
N LYS A 24 -11.28 -4.47 -1.13
CA LYS A 24 -12.15 -3.40 -1.67
C LYS A 24 -11.50 -2.02 -1.62
N PHE A 25 -10.81 -1.72 -0.52
CA PHE A 25 -10.03 -0.49 -0.39
C PHE A 25 -8.93 -0.40 -1.46
N LEU A 26 -8.16 -1.49 -1.68
CA LEU A 26 -7.15 -1.54 -2.73
C LEU A 26 -7.77 -1.30 -4.12
N ASP A 27 -8.88 -1.98 -4.44
CA ASP A 27 -9.58 -1.84 -5.72
C ASP A 27 -10.02 -0.40 -6.00
N GLU A 28 -10.52 0.31 -4.97
CA GLU A 28 -10.84 1.73 -5.08
C GLU A 28 -9.59 2.56 -5.40
N GLN A 29 -8.48 2.32 -4.72
CA GLN A 29 -7.24 3.07 -4.96
C GLN A 29 -6.61 2.77 -6.32
N TYR A 30 -6.78 1.55 -6.85
CA TYR A 30 -6.40 1.23 -8.23
C TYR A 30 -7.27 1.99 -9.24
N LYS A 31 -8.59 2.03 -9.06
CA LYS A 31 -9.50 2.80 -9.93
C LYS A 31 -9.16 4.30 -9.95
N LEU A 32 -8.73 4.84 -8.81
CA LEU A 32 -8.28 6.24 -8.69
C LEU A 32 -6.87 6.48 -9.24
N GLY A 33 -6.14 5.44 -9.65
CA GLY A 33 -4.74 5.54 -10.09
C GLY A 33 -3.74 5.86 -8.98
N ASN A 34 -4.15 5.73 -7.72
CA ASN A 34 -3.31 6.02 -6.56
C ASN A 34 -2.28 4.92 -6.31
N PHE A 35 -2.64 3.66 -6.55
CA PHE A 35 -1.78 2.48 -6.41
C PHE A 35 -1.42 1.89 -7.76
N LEU A 36 -0.17 1.43 -7.87
CA LEU A 36 0.40 0.84 -9.08
C LEU A 36 0.60 -0.66 -8.95
N VAL A 37 1.08 -1.09 -7.78
CA VAL A 37 1.40 -2.48 -7.48
C VAL A 37 1.13 -2.72 -6.00
N SER A 38 0.60 -3.88 -5.65
CA SER A 38 0.45 -4.33 -4.27
C SER A 38 0.63 -5.84 -4.19
N GLY A 39 1.12 -6.33 -3.06
CA GLY A 39 1.29 -7.75 -2.84
C GLY A 39 1.64 -8.07 -1.39
N ARG A 40 1.35 -9.32 -0.98
CA ARG A 40 1.78 -9.83 0.34
C ARG A 40 3.28 -10.07 0.37
N LYS A 41 3.89 -9.89 1.55
CA LYS A 41 5.26 -10.34 1.81
C LYS A 41 5.33 -11.87 1.84
N THR A 42 6.52 -12.42 1.62
CA THR A 42 6.84 -13.84 1.86
C THR A 42 8.04 -13.88 2.82
N PRO A 43 7.88 -14.34 4.07
CA PRO A 43 6.66 -14.89 4.68
C PRO A 43 5.53 -13.86 4.83
N ARG A 44 4.28 -14.32 5.01
CA ARG A 44 3.06 -13.50 5.07
C ARG A 44 2.99 -12.68 6.37
N THR A 45 3.85 -11.67 6.49
CA THR A 45 3.95 -10.78 7.66
C THR A 45 3.38 -9.39 7.39
N GLY A 46 2.82 -9.19 6.20
CA GLY A 46 2.31 -7.90 5.76
C GLY A 46 2.23 -7.81 4.24
N GLY A 47 2.37 -6.60 3.73
CA GLY A 47 2.32 -6.32 2.29
C GLY A 47 3.20 -5.15 1.89
N ILE A 48 3.44 -5.03 0.60
CA ILE A 48 4.12 -3.90 -0.04
C ILE A 48 3.16 -3.30 -1.05
N ILE A 49 3.08 -1.97 -1.10
CA ILE A 49 2.33 -1.22 -2.11
C ILE A 49 3.24 -0.14 -2.71
N LEU A 50 3.23 -0.02 -4.04
CA LEU A 50 3.81 1.12 -4.75
C LEU A 50 2.69 2.11 -5.09
N SER A 51 2.79 3.34 -4.58
CA SER A 51 1.81 4.39 -4.79
C SER A 51 2.36 5.53 -5.65
N LYS A 52 1.55 6.01 -6.59
CA LYS A 52 1.87 7.16 -7.47
C LYS A 52 1.72 8.53 -6.78
N ILE A 53 1.15 8.57 -5.58
CA ILE A 53 0.91 9.80 -4.82
C ILE A 53 2.25 10.50 -4.52
N LYS A 54 2.26 11.84 -4.61
CA LYS A 54 3.46 12.67 -4.36
C LYS A 54 3.45 13.33 -2.97
N SER A 55 2.28 13.51 -2.34
CA SER A 55 2.17 14.11 -1.02
C SER A 55 2.04 13.04 0.07
N LYS A 56 3.00 13.02 1.01
CA LYS A 56 2.97 12.13 2.18
C LYS A 56 1.67 12.30 2.98
N THR A 57 1.25 13.54 3.25
CA THR A 57 0.01 13.82 4.00
C THR A 57 -1.24 13.32 3.27
N ALA A 58 -1.29 13.44 1.93
CA ALA A 58 -2.41 12.89 1.16
C ALA A 58 -2.45 11.35 1.25
N LEU A 59 -1.27 10.71 1.17
CA LEU A 59 -1.15 9.27 1.30
C LEU A 59 -1.55 8.78 2.70
N GLU A 60 -1.14 9.47 3.76
CA GLU A 60 -1.54 9.18 5.14
C GLU A 60 -3.06 9.24 5.31
N ARG A 61 -3.75 10.20 4.68
CA ARG A 61 -5.22 10.28 4.71
C ARG A 61 -5.88 9.09 4.03
N ILE A 62 -5.29 8.58 2.96
CA ILE A 62 -5.78 7.39 2.26
C ILE A 62 -5.56 6.14 3.13
N ILE A 63 -4.39 5.99 3.75
CA ILE A 63 -4.07 4.88 4.64
C ILE A 63 -4.99 4.83 5.86
N LYS A 64 -5.40 5.99 6.39
CA LYS A 64 -6.39 6.06 7.49
C LYS A 64 -7.76 5.45 7.13
N LYS A 65 -8.05 5.21 5.85
CA LYS A 65 -9.26 4.54 5.38
C LYS A 65 -9.09 3.03 5.21
N ASP A 66 -7.86 2.51 5.31
CA ASP A 66 -7.60 1.08 5.22
C ASP A 66 -8.20 0.35 6.43
N PRO A 67 -9.02 -0.70 6.24
CA PRO A 67 -9.55 -1.51 7.33
C PRO A 67 -8.48 -2.03 8.30
N PHE A 68 -7.29 -2.35 7.81
CA PHE A 68 -6.18 -2.76 8.67
C PHE A 68 -5.65 -1.60 9.54
N ASN A 69 -5.71 -0.36 9.06
CA ASN A 69 -5.34 0.81 9.85
C ASN A 69 -6.43 1.15 10.88
N ILE A 70 -7.68 1.21 10.44
CA ILE A 70 -8.86 1.52 11.28
C ILE A 70 -8.95 0.55 12.47
N ASN A 71 -8.73 -0.74 12.23
CA ASN A 71 -8.80 -1.77 13.27
C ASN A 71 -7.47 -2.01 14.01
N GLY A 72 -6.44 -1.19 13.76
CA GLY A 72 -5.14 -1.28 14.43
C GLY A 72 -4.36 -2.57 14.16
N LEU A 73 -4.59 -3.23 13.03
CA LEU A 73 -4.05 -4.55 12.70
C LEU A 73 -2.64 -4.49 12.10
N ALA A 74 -2.22 -3.33 11.59
CA ALA A 74 -0.93 -3.18 10.92
C ALA A 74 -0.21 -1.87 11.24
N ASN A 75 1.11 -1.89 11.09
CA ASN A 75 1.99 -0.74 10.97
C ASN A 75 2.17 -0.39 9.49
N TYR A 76 2.34 0.90 9.22
CA TYR A 76 2.62 1.45 7.90
C TYR A 76 3.88 2.29 7.97
N GLU A 77 4.87 1.90 7.20
CA GLU A 77 6.07 2.70 6.96
C GLU A 77 6.01 3.24 5.54
N LEU A 78 6.18 4.56 5.40
CA LEU A 78 6.08 5.27 4.12
C LEU A 78 7.45 5.78 3.73
N THR A 79 8.01 5.19 2.68
CA THR A 79 9.29 5.60 2.11
C THR A 79 9.00 6.39 0.85
N GLU A 80 9.40 7.66 0.83
CA GLU A 80 9.40 8.43 -0.41
C GLU A 80 10.41 7.80 -1.38
N PHE A 81 9.94 7.55 -2.60
CA PHE A 81 10.74 6.93 -3.64
C PHE A 81 10.73 7.84 -4.88
N VAL A 82 11.91 8.03 -5.46
CA VAL A 82 12.13 8.81 -6.68
C VAL A 82 12.90 7.90 -7.64
N PRO A 83 12.21 7.25 -8.59
CA PRO A 83 12.88 6.36 -9.53
C PRO A 83 13.77 7.16 -10.49
N SER A 84 15.01 6.72 -10.66
CA SER A 84 15.97 7.33 -11.59
C SER A 84 16.22 6.50 -12.85
N LYS A 85 15.81 5.22 -12.84
CA LYS A 85 15.96 4.30 -13.97
C LYS A 85 14.87 3.23 -13.96
N THR A 86 14.36 2.89 -15.14
CA THR A 86 13.33 1.88 -15.36
C THR A 86 13.59 1.13 -16.67
N CYS A 87 12.93 -0.02 -16.85
CA CYS A 87 12.80 -0.64 -18.16
C CYS A 87 11.83 0.18 -19.04
N SER A 88 11.83 -0.09 -20.35
CA SER A 88 11.03 0.67 -21.33
C SER A 88 9.53 0.69 -21.01
N GLU A 89 9.00 -0.44 -20.54
CA GLU A 89 7.59 -0.65 -20.21
C GLU A 89 7.14 0.20 -19.01
N LEU A 90 8.08 0.61 -18.15
CA LEU A 90 7.82 1.38 -16.93
C LEU A 90 8.34 2.82 -17.03
N ARG A 91 8.61 3.31 -18.24
CA ARG A 91 9.16 4.66 -18.45
C ARG A 91 8.27 5.78 -17.90
N PHE A 92 6.96 5.56 -17.85
CA PHE A 92 5.98 6.48 -17.26
C PHE A 92 6.13 6.73 -15.75
N LEU A 93 7.05 6.01 -15.07
CA LEU A 93 7.34 6.22 -13.65
C LEU A 93 8.43 7.27 -13.40
N ILE A 94 9.25 7.58 -14.41
CA ILE A 94 10.28 8.62 -14.37
C ILE A 94 9.72 9.80 -15.18
N GLU A 95 8.94 10.64 -14.52
CA GLU A 95 8.57 11.97 -15.04
C GLU A 95 9.31 13.04 -14.25
#